data_AF-A0AAJ3HVN6-F1
#
_entry.id   AF-A0AAJ3HVN6-F1
#
_cell.length_a   1.000
_cell.length_b   1.000
_cell.length_c   1.000
_cell.angle_alpha   90.00
_cell.angle_beta   90.00
_cell.angle_gamma   90.00
#
_symmetry.space_group_name_H-M   'P 1'
#
loop_
_entity.id
_entity.type
_entity.pdbx_description
1 polymer ?
#
loop_
_entity_poly.entity_id
_entity_poly.type
_entity_poly.pdbx_seq_one_letter_code
_entity_poly.pdbx_strand_id
1 'polypeptide(L)'
;MELAEKKLHGEDISLEELRKILTPWLKMKEPPDTVVLGCTHFPLLADELLAVLPDGTRIIDSGAAIARRTAWLVVNQAKIKGSNEISFAYCLKEDENSELLKPVLANFGFKSLRKLVL
;
A
#
# COMPACT_ATOMS: atom_id res chain seq x y z
N MET A 1 7.88 4.82 6.39
CA MET A 1 6.40 4.88 6.29
C MET A 1 6.00 6.16 5.59
N GLU A 2 6.54 7.30 6.02
CA GLU A 2 6.33 8.63 5.43
C GLU A 2 6.39 8.68 3.89
N LEU A 3 7.41 8.11 3.23
CA LEU A 3 7.47 8.11 1.76
C LEU A 3 6.30 7.38 1.10
N ALA A 4 5.85 6.28 1.69
CA ALA A 4 4.73 5.53 1.15
C ALA A 4 3.40 6.28 1.36
N GLU A 5 3.29 7.04 2.45
CA GLU A 5 2.14 7.92 2.70
C GLU A 5 2.13 9.12 1.74
N LYS A 6 3.28 9.77 1.50
CA LYS A 6 3.40 10.81 0.47
C LYS A 6 2.95 10.31 -0.90
N LYS A 7 3.37 9.10 -1.29
CA LYS A 7 2.93 8.47 -2.54
C LYS A 7 1.42 8.26 -2.55
N LEU A 8 0.85 7.81 -1.43
CA LEU A 8 -0.59 7.66 -1.28
C LEU A 8 -1.33 9.00 -1.40
N HIS A 9 -0.72 10.12 -0.98
CA HIS A 9 -1.25 11.46 -1.17
C HIS A 9 -1.04 12.02 -2.59
N GLY A 10 -0.48 11.22 -3.51
CA GLY A 10 -0.24 11.61 -4.90
C GLY A 10 1.03 12.44 -5.11
N GLU A 11 1.91 12.51 -4.10
CA GLU A 11 3.21 13.15 -4.25
C GLU A 11 4.20 12.25 -4.98
N ASP A 12 5.12 12.87 -5.73
CA ASP A 12 6.24 12.17 -6.34
C ASP A 12 7.30 11.81 -5.30
N ILE A 13 7.90 10.63 -5.45
CA ILE A 13 8.89 10.11 -4.52
C ILE A 13 10.30 10.31 -5.06
N SER A 14 11.13 10.97 -4.26
CA SER A 14 12.53 11.16 -4.59
C SER A 14 13.30 9.83 -4.50
N LEU A 15 13.79 9.35 -5.65
CA LEU A 15 14.69 8.19 -5.69
C LEU A 15 15.99 8.44 -4.93
N GLU A 16 16.42 9.70 -4.78
CA GLU A 16 17.61 10.04 -4.00
C GLU A 16 17.38 9.82 -2.50
N GLU A 17 16.19 10.21 -2.00
CA GLU A 17 15.81 9.97 -0.61
C GLU A 17 15.69 8.47 -0.32
N LEU A 18 15.06 7.73 -1.24
CA LEU A 18 14.97 6.27 -1.13
C LEU A 18 16.35 5.59 -1.17
N ARG A 19 17.26 6.07 -2.03
CA ARG A 19 18.66 5.60 -2.10
C ARG A 19 19.42 5.88 -0.81
N LYS A 20 19.21 7.03 -0.16
CA LYS A 20 19.80 7.33 1.16
C LYS A 20 19.32 6.33 2.21
N ILE A 21 18.02 6.02 2.23
CA ILE A 21 17.44 5.03 3.15
C ILE A 21 18.01 3.63 2.90
N LEU A 22 18.11 3.21 1.63
CA LEU A 22 18.61 1.89 1.23
C LEU A 22 20.14 1.78 1.20
N THR A 23 20.88 2.86 1.46
CA THR A 23 22.35 2.90 1.43
C THR A 23 23.02 1.78 2.24
N PRO A 24 22.53 1.38 3.43
CA PRO A 24 23.10 0.26 4.16
C PRO A 24 23.12 -1.03 3.34
N TRP A 25 22.06 -1.33 2.59
CA TRP A 25 21.97 -2.53 1.75
C TRP A 25 22.82 -2.37 0.49
N LEU A 26 22.80 -1.20 -0.13
CA LEU A 26 23.59 -0.92 -1.35
C LEU A 26 25.11 -0.99 -1.12
N LYS A 27 25.57 -0.84 0.13
CA LYS A 27 26.98 -0.96 0.50
C LYS A 27 27.37 -2.37 0.97
N MET A 28 26.41 -3.28 1.10
CA MET A 28 26.72 -4.67 1.45
C MET A 28 27.46 -5.33 0.27
N LYS A 29 28.45 -6.16 0.59
CA LYS A 29 29.10 -7.02 -0.42
C LYS A 29 28.08 -7.95 -1.07
N GLU A 30 27.13 -8.43 -0.27
CA GLU A 30 26.05 -9.33 -0.66
C GLU A 30 24.72 -8.75 -0.15
N PRO A 31 24.04 -7.89 -0.93
CA PRO A 31 22.73 -7.36 -0.56
C PRO A 31 21.65 -8.45 -0.68
N PRO A 32 20.47 -8.25 -0.06
CA PRO A 32 19.35 -9.17 -0.22
C PRO A 32 18.94 -9.32 -1.68
N ASP A 33 18.87 -10.56 -2.17
CA ASP A 33 18.33 -10.88 -3.51
C ASP A 33 16.80 -10.87 -3.57
N THR A 34 16.16 -10.83 -2.40
CA THR A 34 14.71 -10.90 -2.22
C THR A 34 14.31 -10.03 -1.04
N VAL A 35 13.42 -9.08 -1.27
CA VAL A 35 12.93 -8.12 -0.27
C VAL A 35 11.45 -8.37 -0.02
N VAL A 36 11.10 -8.59 1.25
CA VAL A 36 9.71 -8.75 1.68
C VAL A 36 9.15 -7.40 2.11
N LEU A 37 8.05 -6.98 1.49
CA LEU A 37 7.30 -5.78 1.84
C LEU A 37 6.42 -6.06 3.07
N GLY A 38 7.03 -6.02 4.25
CA GLY A 38 6.39 -6.36 5.53
C GLY A 38 5.35 -5.35 6.05
N CYS A 39 5.20 -4.20 5.38
CA CYS A 39 4.18 -3.20 5.70
C CYS A 39 3.25 -3.02 4.50
N THR A 40 1.94 -2.95 4.73
CA THR A 40 0.91 -2.80 3.69
C THR A 40 1.03 -1.51 2.86
N HIS A 41 1.82 -0.53 3.31
CA HIS A 41 2.10 0.69 2.56
C HIS A 41 3.20 0.52 1.51
N PHE A 42 4.17 -0.36 1.74
CA PHE A 42 5.35 -0.47 0.87
C PHE A 42 5.07 -0.96 -0.55
N PRO A 43 4.01 -1.74 -0.84
CA PRO A 43 3.64 -2.04 -2.23
C PRO A 43 3.39 -0.78 -3.08
N LEU A 44 3.03 0.36 -2.46
CA LEU A 44 2.89 1.64 -3.18
C LEU A 44 4.22 2.18 -3.71
N LEU A 45 5.35 1.74 -3.16
CA LEU A 45 6.70 2.15 -3.54
C LEU A 45 7.44 1.08 -4.34
N ALA A 46 6.75 0.03 -4.80
CA ALA A 46 7.41 -1.13 -5.42
C ALA A 46 8.26 -0.73 -6.64
N ASP A 47 7.75 0.16 -7.48
CA ASP A 47 8.45 0.63 -8.68
C ASP A 47 9.69 1.46 -8.31
N GLU A 48 9.58 2.36 -7.34
CA GLU A 48 10.70 3.17 -6.85
C GLU A 48 11.76 2.31 -6.15
N LEU A 49 11.35 1.29 -5.40
CA LEU A 49 12.25 0.34 -4.77
C LEU A 49 13.03 -0.44 -5.82
N LEU A 50 12.37 -0.96 -6.86
CA LEU A 50 13.04 -1.67 -7.96
C LEU A 50 14.00 -0.78 -8.73
N ALA A 51 13.72 0.52 -8.84
CA ALA A 51 14.61 1.49 -9.49
C ALA A 51 15.89 1.79 -8.69
N VAL A 52 15.92 1.47 -7.39
CA VAL A 52 17.05 1.76 -6.49
C VAL A 52 17.81 0.51 -6.06
N LEU A 53 17.10 -0.61 -5.88
CA LEU A 53 17.67 -1.88 -5.48
C LEU A 53 18.56 -2.48 -6.58
N PRO A 54 19.51 -3.36 -6.23
CA PRO A 54 20.34 -4.03 -7.22
C PRO A 54 19.52 -4.83 -8.24
N ASP A 55 20.01 -4.88 -9.48
CA ASP A 55 19.38 -5.64 -10.55
C ASP A 55 19.15 -7.11 -10.13
N GLY A 56 17.97 -7.63 -10.44
CA GLY A 56 17.58 -9.00 -10.09
C GLY A 56 16.99 -9.16 -8.69
N THR A 57 16.91 -8.08 -7.89
CA THR A 57 16.21 -8.12 -6.60
C THR A 57 14.72 -8.44 -6.80
N ARG A 58 14.24 -9.50 -6.14
CA ARG A 58 12.82 -9.88 -6.16
C ARG A 58 12.07 -9.19 -5.04
N ILE A 59 10.89 -8.66 -5.35
CA ILE A 59 9.98 -8.09 -4.34
C ILE A 59 8.85 -9.09 -4.04
N ILE A 60 8.58 -9.31 -2.76
CA ILE A 60 7.50 -10.17 -2.28
C ILE A 60 6.59 -9.38 -1.34
N ASP A 61 5.29 -9.39 -1.59
CA ASP A 61 4.27 -8.89 -0.68
C ASP A 61 3.19 -9.94 -0.39
N SER A 62 2.34 -9.67 0.59
CA SER A 62 1.29 -10.60 1.02
C SER A 62 -0.06 -10.40 0.30
N GLY A 63 -0.23 -9.34 -0.48
CA GLY A 63 -1.51 -8.91 -1.06
C GLY A 63 -2.21 -10.02 -1.85
N ALA A 64 -1.51 -10.66 -2.79
CA ALA A 64 -2.09 -11.76 -3.57
C ALA A 64 -2.44 -12.99 -2.71
N ALA A 65 -1.65 -13.30 -1.68
CA ALA A 65 -1.93 -14.39 -0.76
C ALA A 65 -3.17 -14.09 0.10
N ILE A 66 -3.29 -12.86 0.59
CA ILE A 66 -4.47 -12.39 1.33
C ILE A 66 -5.71 -12.41 0.44
N ALA A 67 -5.64 -11.94 -0.81
CA ALA A 67 -6.77 -11.97 -1.75
C ALA A 67 -7.28 -13.40 -1.98
N ARG A 68 -6.37 -14.38 -2.22
CA ARG A 68 -6.74 -15.80 -2.35
C ARG A 68 -7.41 -16.33 -1.08
N ARG A 69 -6.88 -15.97 0.09
CA ARG A 69 -7.45 -16.39 1.37
C ARG A 69 -8.85 -15.79 1.60
N THR A 70 -9.04 -14.50 1.29
CA THR A 70 -10.34 -13.83 1.36
C THR A 70 -11.35 -14.52 0.45
N ALA A 71 -11.01 -14.79 -0.81
CA ALA A 71 -11.90 -15.50 -1.74
C ALA A 71 -12.27 -16.89 -1.22
N TRP A 72 -11.31 -17.64 -0.69
CA TRP A 72 -11.58 -18.96 -0.10
C TRP A 72 -12.53 -18.86 1.12
N LEU A 73 -12.35 -17.89 2.01
CA LEU A 73 -13.21 -17.70 3.18
C LEU A 73 -14.64 -17.32 2.79
N VAL A 74 -14.79 -16.43 1.80
CA VAL A 74 -16.08 -16.01 1.23
C VAL A 74 -16.88 -17.22 0.74
N VAL A 75 -16.23 -18.13 0.02
CA VAL A 75 -16.90 -19.32 -0.54
C VAL A 75 -17.19 -20.39 0.51
N ASN A 76 -16.28 -20.59 1.47
CA ASN A 76 -16.30 -21.81 2.30
C ASN A 76 -16.73 -21.60 3.76
N GLN A 77 -16.69 -20.38 4.30
CA GLN A 77 -16.84 -20.17 5.74
C GLN A 77 -17.71 -18.98 6.13
N ALA A 78 -17.82 -17.96 5.29
CA ALA A 78 -18.49 -16.72 5.66
C ALA A 78 -20.00 -16.77 5.37
N LYS A 79 -20.82 -16.44 6.39
CA LYS A 79 -22.23 -16.05 6.16
C LYS A 79 -22.26 -14.59 5.72
N ILE A 80 -21.99 -14.35 4.44
CA ILE A 80 -21.93 -12.99 3.89
C ILE A 80 -23.33 -12.49 3.57
N LYS A 81 -23.66 -11.30 4.09
CA LYS A 81 -24.79 -10.51 3.61
C LYS A 81 -24.24 -9.54 2.56
N GLY A 82 -24.69 -9.69 1.32
CA GLY A 82 -24.41 -8.70 0.28
C GLY A 82 -25.09 -7.37 0.60
N SER A 83 -24.53 -6.28 0.10
CA SER A 83 -25.14 -4.97 0.06
C SER A 83 -25.13 -4.47 -1.38
N ASN A 84 -26.18 -3.74 -1.76
CA ASN A 84 -26.20 -2.98 -3.03
C ASN A 84 -25.60 -1.57 -2.86
N GLU A 85 -25.07 -1.27 -1.68
CA GLU A 85 -24.40 0.00 -1.43
C GLU A 85 -23.11 0.10 -2.23
N ILE A 86 -22.87 1.28 -2.79
CA ILE A 86 -21.63 1.60 -3.49
C ILE A 86 -20.49 1.62 -2.48
N SER A 87 -19.33 1.03 -2.84
CA SER A 87 -18.12 1.06 -2.02
C SER A 87 -17.76 2.46 -1.52
N PHE A 88 -17.48 2.55 -0.23
CA PHE A 88 -17.10 3.78 0.47
C PHE A 88 -15.98 3.51 1.49
N ALA A 89 -15.27 4.57 1.88
CA ALA A 89 -14.19 4.54 2.84
C ALA A 89 -14.61 5.17 4.18
N TYR A 90 -13.93 4.79 5.26
CA TYR A 90 -14.07 5.40 6.58
C TYR A 90 -12.80 6.15 6.99
N CYS A 91 -12.96 7.25 7.72
CA CYS A 91 -11.90 7.91 8.48
C CYS A 91 -12.30 8.04 9.96
N LEU A 92 -11.32 8.01 10.87
CA LEU A 92 -11.57 8.25 12.31
C LEU A 92 -11.60 9.74 12.65
N LYS A 93 -10.86 10.54 11.86
CA LYS A 93 -10.80 11.98 11.98
C LYS A 93 -11.08 12.58 10.62
N GLU A 94 -11.96 13.57 10.61
CA GLU A 94 -12.28 14.36 9.43
C GLU A 94 -11.50 15.67 9.55
N ASP A 95 -10.44 15.77 8.76
CA ASP A 95 -9.53 16.90 8.67
C ASP A 95 -8.97 17.04 7.23
N GLU A 96 -8.15 18.06 7.01
CA GLU A 96 -7.55 18.35 5.70
C GLU A 96 -6.80 17.15 5.11
N ASN A 97 -6.11 16.36 5.94
CA ASN A 97 -5.39 15.17 5.46
C ASN A 97 -6.35 14.11 4.93
N SER A 98 -7.47 13.88 5.62
CA SER A 98 -8.49 12.94 5.16
C SER A 98 -9.17 13.38 3.86
N GLU A 99 -9.34 14.70 3.67
CA GLU A 99 -9.88 15.28 2.43
C GLU A 99 -8.95 15.06 1.24
N LEU A 100 -7.64 15.23 1.45
CA LEU A 100 -6.62 15.01 0.41
C LEU A 100 -6.57 13.56 -0.10
N LEU A 101 -7.08 12.58 0.66
CA LEU A 101 -7.15 11.19 0.23
C LEU A 101 -8.32 10.90 -0.72
N LYS A 102 -9.34 11.76 -0.81
CA LYS A 102 -10.54 11.51 -1.62
C LYS A 102 -10.25 11.18 -3.10
N PRO A 103 -9.38 11.92 -3.81
CA PRO A 103 -9.07 11.61 -5.21
C PRO A 103 -8.43 10.24 -5.39
N VAL A 104 -7.53 9.87 -4.47
CA VAL A 104 -6.81 8.59 -4.53
C VAL A 104 -7.75 7.45 -4.18
N LEU A 105 -8.58 7.61 -3.15
CA LEU A 105 -9.62 6.65 -2.79
C LEU A 105 -10.62 6.42 -3.93
N ALA A 106 -10.96 7.46 -4.70
CA ALA A 106 -11.80 7.32 -5.89
C ALA A 106 -11.14 6.44 -6.96
N ASN A 107 -9.83 6.53 -7.16
CA ASN A 107 -9.08 5.65 -8.07
C ASN A 107 -9.10 4.18 -7.60
N PHE A 108 -9.20 3.94 -6.30
CA PHE A 108 -9.41 2.60 -5.72
C PHE A 108 -10.87 2.13 -5.74
N GLY A 109 -11.80 2.95 -6.26
CA GLY A 109 -13.22 2.61 -6.40
C GLY A 109 -14.10 3.01 -5.21
N PHE A 110 -13.60 3.79 -4.25
CA PHE A 110 -14.38 4.30 -3.13
C PHE A 110 -14.97 5.68 -3.46
N LYS A 111 -16.30 5.77 -3.60
CA LYS A 111 -16.95 7.01 -4.07
C LYS A 111 -17.21 8.06 -2.99
N SER A 112 -17.14 7.68 -1.72
CA SER A 112 -17.34 8.59 -0.59
C SER A 112 -16.44 8.23 0.57
N LEU A 113 -16.02 9.25 1.33
CA LEU A 113 -15.34 9.12 2.61
C LEU A 113 -16.29 9.54 3.72
N ARG A 114 -16.40 8.74 4.79
CA ARG A 114 -17.32 8.99 5.91
C ARG A 114 -16.54 8.97 7.22
N LYS A 115 -16.85 9.89 8.13
CA LYS A 115 -16.34 9.81 9.50
C LYS A 115 -17.02 8.66 10.24
N LEU A 116 -16.22 7.75 10.80
CA LEU A 116 -16.70 6.70 11.68
C LEU A 116 -16.89 7.27 13.09
N VAL A 117 -18.11 7.17 13.61
CA VAL A 117 -18.42 7.48 15.02
C VAL A 117 -18.33 6.16 15.78
N LEU A 118 -17.34 6.06 16.66
CA LEU A 118 -17.13 4.90 17.54
C LEU A 118 -17.89 5.08 18.86
#